data_AF-A0A842HSG0-F1
#
_entry.id   AF-A0A842HSG0-F1
#
_cell.length_a   1.000
_cell.length_b   1.000
_cell.length_c   1.000
_cell.angle_alpha   90.00
_cell.angle_beta   90.00
_cell.angle_gamma   90.00
#
_symmetry.space_group_name_H-M   'P 1'
#
loop_
_entity.id
_entity.type
_entity.pdbx_description
1 polymer ?
#
loop_
_entity_poly.entity_id
_entity_poly.type
_entity_poly.pdbx_seq_one_letter_code
_entity_poly.pdbx_strand_id
1 'polypeptide(L)'
;MHSAHIAYAYLADEMAKSRGAQIKAYAPRALKGIKQKLSFRLKALLGWAHFGTYKSFGANEFLEINLTGDQRERARLLYEETLPRLQSTRDVEDMHIKGVWIGDLVYDTYLMSQLKPTINPAGEDFKQFLLESLELYTFWDDYLNEHNVCGVNVSHCVYNLAIPLRLAVYRDIPAFQANVTHVYRLSRDNLFAYNDFFHFRERFAELPEDVREAGLALAQRRIQRRFSGEVGVDMAYSTKSAYVAPKHSRLLRASDKKKILIATHCFFDSPHSYGKNIFPDFYEWLEFLGKMTECTDYDWYVKTHPDFLPGTKEIIDSFVARYPKFTLLPADASHHQIIAEGINFALTSYGTIAFEYAALGIPVINASMNNPHIAYDFNLHPPDPDTYRSMLLDLDKLDFHIDTRQVYEYYFMRHIYNTEDIFFEDYEKFIQDIGGYNAQFTYLAYKKWLAEWTPNRHEKIVSALHSFVASGKFRMDYTFYGQEFSVVSLGDK
;
A
#
# COMPACT_ATOMS: atom_id res chain seq x y z
N MET A 1 7.67 -0.87 -14.54
CA MET A 1 7.81 -2.01 -13.60
C MET A 1 8.42 -3.21 -14.34
N HIS A 2 9.73 -3.21 -14.64
CA HIS A 2 10.36 -4.33 -15.37
C HIS A 2 10.45 -5.58 -14.49
N SER A 3 10.91 -5.45 -13.24
CA SER A 3 10.94 -6.55 -12.27
C SER A 3 9.59 -7.26 -12.17
N ALA A 4 8.50 -6.53 -11.93
CA ALA A 4 7.16 -7.13 -11.78
C ALA A 4 6.70 -7.99 -12.97
N HIS A 5 7.16 -7.72 -14.20
CA HIS A 5 6.84 -8.57 -15.35
C HIS A 5 7.33 -10.01 -15.18
N ILE A 6 8.40 -10.25 -14.42
CA ILE A 6 8.89 -11.60 -14.11
C ILE A 6 7.82 -12.37 -13.35
N ALA A 7 7.30 -11.79 -12.27
CA ALA A 7 6.23 -12.39 -11.47
C ALA A 7 4.94 -12.57 -12.29
N TYR A 8 4.58 -11.58 -13.11
CA TYR A 8 3.43 -11.69 -13.99
C TYR A 8 3.56 -12.82 -15.00
N ALA A 9 4.74 -13.00 -15.60
CA ALA A 9 4.99 -14.06 -16.57
C ALA A 9 4.79 -15.45 -15.95
N TYR A 10 5.41 -15.70 -14.79
CA TYR A 10 5.27 -16.97 -14.09
C TYR A 10 3.83 -17.26 -13.66
N LEU A 11 3.15 -16.27 -13.05
CA LEU A 11 1.78 -16.46 -12.57
C LEU A 11 0.78 -16.62 -13.73
N ALA A 12 0.94 -15.84 -14.81
CA ALA A 12 0.10 -15.97 -15.99
C ALA A 12 0.28 -17.31 -16.71
N ASP A 13 1.53 -17.79 -16.82
CA ASP A 13 1.85 -19.10 -17.40
C ASP A 13 1.24 -20.25 -16.58
N GLU A 14 1.34 -20.21 -15.25
CA GLU A 14 0.71 -21.21 -14.36
C GLU A 14 -0.82 -21.25 -14.52
N MET A 15 -1.47 -20.09 -14.52
CA MET A 15 -2.92 -20.01 -14.74
C MET A 15 -3.31 -20.48 -16.14
N ALA A 16 -2.53 -20.13 -17.17
CA ALA A 16 -2.79 -20.52 -18.54
C ALA A 16 -2.67 -22.03 -18.73
N LYS A 17 -1.59 -22.64 -18.23
CA LYS A 17 -1.34 -24.09 -18.36
C LYS A 17 -2.36 -24.92 -17.58
N SER A 18 -2.64 -24.55 -16.33
CA SER A 18 -3.57 -25.30 -15.47
C SER A 18 -5.02 -25.30 -15.97
N ARG A 19 -5.39 -24.30 -16.79
CA ARG A 19 -6.77 -24.11 -17.30
C ARG A 19 -6.90 -24.22 -18.82
N GLY A 20 -5.81 -24.46 -19.55
CA GLY A 20 -5.80 -24.40 -21.02
C GLY A 20 -6.22 -23.02 -21.57
N ALA A 21 -5.89 -21.95 -20.85
CA ALA A 21 -6.37 -20.59 -21.14
C ALA A 21 -5.36 -19.78 -21.97
N GLN A 22 -5.87 -18.70 -22.57
CA GLN A 22 -5.05 -17.72 -23.26
C GLN A 22 -4.61 -16.61 -22.30
N ILE A 23 -3.40 -16.09 -22.49
CA ILE A 23 -2.91 -14.94 -21.75
C ILE A 23 -3.28 -13.67 -22.52
N LYS A 24 -4.01 -12.78 -21.85
CA LYS A 24 -4.36 -11.46 -22.38
C LYS A 24 -3.80 -10.38 -21.48
N ALA A 25 -3.14 -9.39 -22.09
CA ALA A 25 -2.71 -8.18 -21.40
C ALA A 25 -3.74 -7.07 -21.65
N TYR A 26 -3.81 -6.07 -20.77
CA TYR A 26 -4.79 -4.99 -20.92
C TYR A 26 -4.21 -3.64 -20.50
N ALA A 27 -4.75 -2.56 -21.08
CA ALA A 27 -4.47 -1.21 -20.62
C ALA A 27 -5.31 -0.91 -19.36
N PRO A 28 -4.75 -0.27 -18.32
CA PRO A 28 -5.49 0.00 -17.08
C PRO A 28 -6.56 1.10 -17.21
N ARG A 29 -6.61 1.82 -18.35
CA ARG A 29 -7.54 2.92 -18.61
C ARG A 29 -7.93 2.93 -20.09
N ALA A 30 -9.10 3.49 -20.39
CA ALA A 30 -9.53 3.74 -21.77
C ALA A 30 -8.59 4.71 -22.49
N LEU A 31 -8.24 4.39 -23.73
CA LEU A 31 -7.38 5.23 -24.57
C LEU A 31 -8.17 6.41 -25.14
N LYS A 32 -7.62 7.63 -25.02
CA LYS A 32 -8.29 8.86 -25.47
C LYS A 32 -7.88 9.20 -26.91
N GLY A 33 -8.88 9.24 -27.80
CA GLY A 33 -8.73 9.70 -29.19
C GLY A 33 -8.01 8.73 -30.15
N ILE A 34 -8.15 8.99 -31.46
CA ILE A 34 -7.71 8.07 -32.53
C ILE A 34 -6.18 7.85 -32.54
N LYS A 35 -5.39 8.90 -32.28
CA LYS A 35 -3.92 8.82 -32.29
C LYS A 35 -3.38 7.87 -31.23
N GLN A 36 -3.93 7.90 -30.01
CA GLN A 36 -3.50 7.01 -28.93
C GLN A 36 -3.85 5.55 -29.26
N LYS A 37 -5.07 5.32 -29.77
CA LYS A 37 -5.54 3.98 -30.20
C LYS A 37 -4.67 3.40 -31.32
N LEU A 38 -4.38 4.19 -32.34
CA LEU A 38 -3.50 3.77 -33.44
C LEU A 38 -2.08 3.48 -32.95
N SER A 39 -1.52 4.34 -32.09
CA SER A 39 -0.20 4.12 -31.50
C SER A 39 -0.15 2.85 -30.65
N PHE A 40 -1.18 2.60 -29.85
CA PHE A 40 -1.31 1.39 -29.04
C PHE A 40 -1.33 0.15 -29.94
N ARG A 41 -2.20 0.11 -30.95
CA ARG A 41 -2.30 -1.01 -31.89
C ARG A 41 -1.00 -1.27 -32.65
N LEU A 42 -0.32 -0.22 -33.12
CA LEU A 42 0.95 -0.35 -33.81
C LEU A 42 2.05 -0.90 -32.88
N LYS A 43 2.16 -0.37 -31.65
CA LYS A 43 3.14 -0.86 -30.66
C LYS A 43 2.84 -2.31 -30.24
N ALA A 44 1.57 -2.64 -30.03
CA ALA A 44 1.12 -3.99 -29.75
C ALA A 44 1.44 -4.94 -30.90
N LEU A 45 1.17 -4.56 -32.15
CA LEU A 45 1.49 -5.37 -33.33
C LEU A 45 3.00 -5.61 -33.46
N LEU A 46 3.81 -4.56 -33.37
CA LEU A 46 5.27 -4.63 -33.49
C LEU A 46 5.97 -5.23 -32.27
N GLY A 47 5.25 -5.46 -31.16
CA GLY A 47 5.87 -5.91 -29.90
C GLY A 47 6.86 -4.89 -29.33
N TRP A 48 6.63 -3.59 -29.56
CA TRP A 48 7.56 -2.55 -29.13
C TRP A 48 7.43 -2.30 -27.62
N ALA A 49 8.55 -2.08 -26.93
CA ALA A 49 8.60 -1.78 -25.49
C ALA A 49 7.98 -2.92 -24.65
N HIS A 50 7.12 -2.60 -23.68
CA HIS A 50 6.53 -3.60 -22.79
C HIS A 50 5.70 -4.64 -23.55
N PHE A 51 5.08 -4.30 -24.70
CA PHE A 51 4.31 -5.25 -25.51
C PHE A 51 5.14 -6.47 -25.92
N GLY A 52 6.42 -6.29 -26.26
CA GLY A 52 7.33 -7.40 -26.58
C GLY A 52 7.56 -8.32 -25.40
N THR A 53 7.69 -7.76 -24.19
CA THR A 53 7.79 -8.55 -22.95
C THR A 53 6.52 -9.39 -22.73
N TYR A 54 5.33 -8.80 -22.81
CA TYR A 54 4.08 -9.56 -22.65
C TYR A 54 3.93 -10.67 -23.69
N LYS A 55 4.27 -10.41 -24.96
CA LYS A 55 4.28 -11.43 -26.02
C LYS A 55 5.26 -12.57 -25.73
N SER A 56 6.41 -12.27 -25.13
CA SER A 56 7.46 -13.28 -24.88
C SER A 56 7.03 -14.40 -23.93
N PHE A 57 6.05 -14.15 -23.06
CA PHE A 57 5.46 -15.18 -22.20
C PHE A 57 4.06 -15.63 -22.65
N GLY A 58 3.70 -15.39 -23.92
CA GLY A 58 2.49 -15.96 -24.53
C GLY A 58 1.26 -15.06 -24.53
N ALA A 59 1.37 -13.77 -24.17
CA ALA A 59 0.26 -12.85 -24.36
C ALA A 59 -0.05 -12.69 -25.85
N ASN A 60 -1.23 -13.15 -26.27
CA ASN A 60 -1.63 -13.18 -27.68
C ASN A 60 -2.51 -11.99 -28.08
N GLU A 61 -3.07 -11.28 -27.09
CA GLU A 61 -3.95 -10.12 -27.28
C GLU A 61 -3.67 -9.04 -26.24
N PHE A 62 -3.80 -7.78 -26.67
CA PHE A 62 -3.73 -6.59 -25.82
C PHE A 62 -5.10 -5.89 -25.84
N LEU A 63 -5.85 -6.07 -24.77
CA LEU A 63 -7.22 -5.55 -24.65
C LEU A 63 -7.21 -4.02 -24.60
N GLU A 64 -7.96 -3.45 -25.52
CA GLU A 64 -8.26 -2.03 -25.59
C GLU A 64 -9.65 -1.80 -24.95
N ILE A 65 -9.72 -1.00 -23.89
CA ILE A 65 -10.99 -0.64 -23.27
C ILE A 65 -11.74 0.32 -24.21
N ASN A 66 -12.71 -0.24 -24.93
CA ASN A 66 -13.53 0.45 -25.93
C ASN A 66 -15.00 0.17 -25.66
N LEU A 67 -15.71 1.17 -25.14
CA LEU A 67 -17.13 1.02 -24.87
C LEU A 67 -17.98 1.11 -26.14
N THR A 68 -18.93 0.17 -26.26
CA THR A 68 -20.03 0.23 -27.22
C THR A 68 -21.07 1.30 -26.83
N GLY A 69 -22.00 1.61 -27.73
CA GLY A 69 -23.12 2.52 -27.41
C GLY A 69 -23.95 2.03 -26.24
N ASP A 70 -24.28 0.75 -26.22
CA ASP A 70 -25.06 0.11 -25.15
C ASP A 70 -24.34 0.14 -23.80
N GLN A 71 -23.01 -0.08 -23.81
CA GLN A 71 -22.19 0.02 -22.60
C GLN A 71 -22.17 1.44 -22.03
N ARG A 72 -22.07 2.46 -22.89
CA ARG A 72 -22.13 3.86 -22.46
C ARG A 72 -23.48 4.21 -21.86
N GLU A 73 -24.56 3.72 -22.48
CA GLU A 73 -25.90 3.96 -21.96
C GLU A 73 -26.12 3.27 -20.61
N ARG A 74 -25.68 2.01 -20.45
CA ARG A 74 -25.70 1.33 -19.15
C ARG A 74 -24.88 2.07 -18.08
N ALA A 75 -23.68 2.53 -18.43
CA ALA A 75 -22.85 3.32 -17.53
C ALA A 75 -23.52 4.64 -17.13
N ARG A 76 -24.22 5.30 -18.07
CA ARG A 76 -25.01 6.52 -17.80
C ARG A 76 -26.17 6.24 -16.84
N LEU A 77 -26.90 5.15 -17.04
CA LEU A 77 -27.98 4.75 -16.13
C LEU A 77 -27.45 4.44 -14.72
N LEU A 78 -26.34 3.70 -14.62
CA LEU A 78 -25.65 3.46 -13.35
C LEU A 78 -25.22 4.78 -12.70
N TYR A 79 -24.71 5.73 -13.47
CA TYR A 79 -24.31 7.04 -12.99
C TYR A 79 -25.51 7.83 -12.44
N GLU A 80 -26.63 7.88 -13.16
CA GLU A 80 -27.86 8.56 -12.74
C GLU A 80 -28.47 7.94 -11.47
N GLU A 81 -28.33 6.62 -11.28
CA GLU A 81 -28.74 5.92 -10.06
C GLU A 81 -27.77 6.16 -8.89
N THR A 82 -26.48 6.28 -9.18
CA THR A 82 -25.42 6.32 -8.16
C THR A 82 -25.20 7.72 -7.62
N LEU A 83 -25.04 8.71 -8.50
CA LEU A 83 -24.64 10.07 -8.14
C LEU A 83 -25.53 10.71 -7.05
N PRO A 84 -26.88 10.61 -7.08
CA PRO A 84 -27.73 11.24 -6.07
C PRO A 84 -27.50 10.72 -4.64
N ARG A 85 -26.88 9.55 -4.49
CA ARG A 85 -26.55 8.96 -3.17
C ARG A 85 -25.20 9.44 -2.63
N LEU A 86 -24.36 10.06 -3.45
CA LEU A 86 -23.01 10.47 -3.07
C LEU A 86 -23.03 11.92 -2.55
N GLN A 87 -23.40 12.10 -1.28
CA GLN A 87 -23.51 13.42 -0.65
C GLN A 87 -22.27 13.79 0.17
N SER A 88 -21.48 12.80 0.55
CA SER A 88 -20.24 12.94 1.32
C SER A 88 -19.12 12.11 0.71
N THR A 89 -17.89 12.41 1.13
CA THR A 89 -16.70 11.59 0.87
C THR A 89 -16.88 10.15 1.38
N ARG A 90 -17.52 9.97 2.54
CA ARG A 90 -17.85 8.63 3.07
C ARG A 90 -18.79 7.88 2.15
N ASP A 91 -19.82 8.53 1.59
CA ASP A 91 -20.71 7.89 0.62
C ASP A 91 -19.94 7.44 -0.64
N VAL A 92 -18.94 8.21 -1.07
CA VAL A 92 -18.05 7.84 -2.19
C VAL A 92 -17.19 6.64 -1.82
N GLU A 93 -16.53 6.65 -0.66
CA GLU A 93 -15.70 5.53 -0.16
C GLU A 93 -16.54 4.24 -0.02
N ASP A 94 -17.77 4.35 0.47
CA ASP A 94 -18.68 3.23 0.73
C ASP A 94 -19.45 2.74 -0.51
N MET A 95 -19.22 3.38 -1.67
CA MET A 95 -19.98 3.10 -2.89
C MET A 95 -19.81 1.65 -3.38
N HIS A 96 -20.94 0.99 -3.61
CA HIS A 96 -21.03 -0.33 -4.24
C HIS A 96 -21.84 -0.26 -5.53
N ILE A 97 -21.40 -0.97 -6.56
CA ILE A 97 -22.16 -1.17 -7.80
C ILE A 97 -22.50 -2.66 -7.91
N LYS A 98 -23.80 -2.98 -7.94
CA LYS A 98 -24.31 -4.37 -7.99
C LYS A 98 -23.67 -5.30 -6.92
N GLY A 99 -23.42 -4.78 -5.72
CA GLY A 99 -22.80 -5.53 -4.62
C GLY A 99 -21.27 -5.57 -4.63
N VAL A 100 -20.61 -5.01 -5.65
CA VAL A 100 -19.15 -4.92 -5.73
C VAL A 100 -18.68 -3.59 -5.16
N TRP A 101 -17.85 -3.63 -4.12
CA TRP A 101 -17.22 -2.44 -3.55
C TRP A 101 -16.17 -1.89 -4.51
N ILE A 102 -16.37 -0.67 -4.97
CA ILE A 102 -15.43 0.05 -5.85
C ILE A 102 -15.19 1.51 -5.41
N GLY A 103 -15.85 1.95 -4.33
CA GLY A 103 -15.80 3.32 -3.86
C GLY A 103 -14.39 3.80 -3.53
N ASP A 104 -13.62 2.98 -2.81
CA ASP A 104 -12.21 3.20 -2.51
C ASP A 104 -11.35 3.32 -3.78
N LEU A 105 -11.60 2.49 -4.79
CA LEU A 105 -10.87 2.51 -6.05
C LEU A 105 -11.11 3.82 -6.82
N VAL A 106 -12.37 4.26 -6.89
CA VAL A 106 -12.74 5.54 -7.50
C VAL A 106 -12.13 6.69 -6.70
N TYR A 107 -12.20 6.61 -5.37
CA TYR A 107 -11.67 7.63 -4.47
C TYR A 107 -10.17 7.86 -4.71
N ASP A 108 -9.38 6.81 -4.54
CA ASP A 108 -7.92 6.87 -4.65
C ASP A 108 -7.46 7.29 -6.04
N THR A 109 -8.15 6.82 -7.08
CA THR A 109 -7.81 7.20 -8.46
C THR A 109 -8.08 8.67 -8.70
N TYR A 110 -9.17 9.21 -8.15
CA TYR A 110 -9.48 10.62 -8.29
C TYR A 110 -8.40 11.48 -7.62
N LEU A 111 -8.03 11.19 -6.35
CA LEU A 111 -6.99 11.94 -5.64
C LEU A 111 -5.66 11.95 -6.41
N MET A 112 -5.21 10.77 -6.84
CA MET A 112 -3.94 10.60 -7.54
C MET A 112 -3.94 11.24 -8.93
N SER A 113 -5.04 11.09 -9.69
CA SER A 113 -5.10 11.58 -11.08
C SER A 113 -5.37 13.07 -11.20
N GLN A 114 -6.11 13.65 -10.24
CA GLN A 114 -6.43 15.07 -10.21
C GLN A 114 -5.48 15.88 -9.32
N LEU A 115 -4.56 15.22 -8.60
CA LEU A 115 -3.69 15.82 -7.59
C LEU A 115 -4.49 16.66 -6.58
N LYS A 116 -5.59 16.09 -6.09
CA LYS A 116 -6.45 16.70 -5.08
C LYS A 116 -6.33 15.95 -3.76
N PRO A 117 -6.38 16.66 -2.62
CA PRO A 117 -6.21 16.02 -1.31
C PRO A 117 -7.47 15.36 -0.75
N THR A 118 -8.63 15.68 -1.31
CA THR A 118 -9.93 15.15 -0.93
C THR A 118 -10.92 15.29 -2.09
N ILE A 119 -12.10 14.69 -1.94
CA ILE A 119 -13.18 14.72 -2.93
C ILE A 119 -14.23 15.76 -2.56
N ASN A 120 -14.71 16.48 -3.58
CA ASN A 120 -15.96 17.21 -3.49
C ASN A 120 -17.02 16.48 -4.35
N PRO A 121 -17.95 15.71 -3.75
CA PRO A 121 -18.95 14.94 -4.51
C PRO A 121 -19.85 15.81 -5.40
N ALA A 122 -20.06 17.08 -5.03
CA ALA A 122 -20.85 18.02 -5.81
C ALA A 122 -20.07 18.64 -6.99
N GLY A 123 -18.74 18.48 -7.04
CA GLY A 123 -17.87 19.05 -8.06
C GLY A 123 -18.07 18.40 -9.44
N GLU A 124 -18.15 19.22 -10.49
CA GLU A 124 -18.35 18.75 -11.86
C GLU A 124 -17.21 17.86 -12.37
N ASP A 125 -16.00 18.08 -11.88
CA ASP A 125 -14.85 17.26 -12.24
C ASP A 125 -14.90 15.87 -11.58
N PHE A 126 -15.39 15.76 -10.34
CA PHE A 126 -15.67 14.47 -9.72
C PHE A 126 -16.81 13.74 -10.44
N LYS A 127 -17.90 14.43 -10.76
CA LYS A 127 -19.02 13.88 -11.53
C LYS A 127 -18.57 13.29 -12.87
N GLN A 128 -17.76 14.03 -13.62
CA GLN A 128 -17.18 13.54 -14.87
C GLN A 128 -16.28 12.32 -14.65
N PHE A 129 -15.45 12.33 -13.60
CA PHE A 129 -14.56 11.23 -13.26
C PHE A 129 -15.31 9.96 -12.80
N LEU A 130 -16.41 10.13 -12.06
CA LEU A 130 -17.28 9.04 -11.63
C LEU A 130 -17.87 8.32 -12.85
N LEU A 131 -18.36 9.08 -13.84
CA LEU A 131 -18.84 8.50 -15.09
C LEU A 131 -17.74 7.71 -15.81
N GLU A 132 -16.53 8.26 -15.94
CA GLU A 132 -15.38 7.52 -16.54
C GLU A 132 -15.08 6.21 -15.78
N SER A 133 -15.24 6.20 -14.46
CA SER A 133 -15.03 5.01 -13.62
C SER A 133 -16.15 3.98 -13.77
N LEU A 134 -17.40 4.41 -13.90
CA LEU A 134 -18.56 3.54 -14.15
C LEU A 134 -18.56 2.98 -15.58
N GLU A 135 -18.04 3.74 -16.55
CA GLU A 135 -17.76 3.22 -17.89
C GLU A 135 -16.74 2.07 -17.83
N LEU A 136 -15.66 2.24 -17.06
CA LEU A 136 -14.64 1.20 -16.87
C LEU A 136 -15.21 -0.03 -16.15
N TYR A 137 -16.02 0.19 -15.10
CA TYR A 137 -16.76 -0.88 -14.42
C TYR A 137 -17.62 -1.67 -15.41
N THR A 138 -18.43 -0.97 -16.21
CA THR A 138 -19.37 -1.59 -17.15
C THR A 138 -18.63 -2.42 -18.19
N PHE A 139 -17.53 -1.91 -18.74
CA PHE A 139 -16.70 -2.66 -19.68
C PHE A 139 -16.19 -3.98 -19.09
N TRP A 140 -15.62 -3.95 -17.87
CA TRP A 140 -15.10 -5.15 -17.23
C TRP A 140 -16.21 -6.11 -16.76
N ASP A 141 -17.34 -5.57 -16.31
CA ASP A 141 -18.53 -6.35 -15.93
C ASP A 141 -18.98 -7.21 -17.11
N ASP A 142 -19.10 -6.62 -18.30
CA ASP A 142 -19.48 -7.34 -19.52
C ASP A 142 -18.39 -8.29 -19.99
N TYR A 143 -17.12 -7.85 -19.99
CA TYR A 143 -16.00 -8.68 -20.44
C TYR A 143 -15.93 -10.00 -19.65
N LEU A 144 -16.10 -9.94 -18.33
CA LEU A 144 -16.09 -11.12 -17.46
C LEU A 144 -17.36 -11.97 -17.60
N ASN A 145 -18.46 -11.42 -18.10
CA ASN A 145 -19.69 -12.17 -18.37
C ASN A 145 -19.66 -12.86 -19.75
N GLU A 146 -19.02 -12.25 -20.74
CA GLU A 146 -18.99 -12.72 -22.13
C GLU A 146 -17.81 -13.67 -22.40
N HIS A 147 -16.78 -13.64 -21.56
CA HIS A 147 -15.59 -14.46 -21.68
C HIS A 147 -15.40 -15.38 -20.47
N ASN A 148 -14.95 -16.62 -20.75
CA ASN A 148 -14.56 -17.57 -19.71
C ASN A 148 -13.18 -17.21 -19.13
N VAL A 149 -13.14 -16.14 -18.33
CA VAL A 149 -11.92 -15.67 -17.67
C VAL A 149 -11.62 -16.58 -16.48
N CYS A 150 -10.48 -17.26 -16.53
CA CYS A 150 -10.07 -18.22 -15.50
C CYS A 150 -9.20 -17.63 -14.39
N GLY A 151 -8.73 -16.38 -14.56
CA GLY A 151 -7.96 -15.67 -13.54
C GLY A 151 -7.62 -14.23 -13.94
N VAL A 152 -7.39 -13.39 -12.94
CA VAL A 152 -6.98 -11.98 -13.10
C VAL A 152 -5.71 -11.73 -12.28
N ASN A 153 -4.73 -11.07 -12.87
CA ASN A 153 -3.50 -10.67 -12.19
C ASN A 153 -3.30 -9.15 -12.34
N VAL A 154 -3.14 -8.46 -11.22
CA VAL A 154 -2.97 -7.00 -11.18
C VAL A 154 -1.68 -6.60 -10.46
N SER A 155 -1.25 -5.38 -10.70
CA SER A 155 -0.09 -4.80 -10.02
C SER A 155 -0.40 -4.32 -8.60
N HIS A 156 -1.60 -3.77 -8.38
CA HIS A 156 -2.04 -3.16 -7.13
C HIS A 156 -3.52 -3.47 -6.89
N CYS A 157 -3.94 -3.53 -5.62
CA CYS A 157 -5.32 -3.78 -5.20
C CYS A 157 -6.16 -2.48 -5.07
N VAL A 158 -5.54 -1.35 -5.39
CA VAL A 158 -6.09 0.00 -5.31
C VAL A 158 -6.18 0.64 -6.69
N TYR A 159 -6.87 1.78 -6.75
CA TYR A 159 -7.21 2.50 -7.99
C TYR A 159 -8.13 1.70 -8.93
N ASN A 160 -8.63 2.39 -9.96
CA ASN A 160 -9.51 1.85 -10.99
C ASN A 160 -8.91 0.65 -11.74
N LEU A 161 -7.58 0.48 -11.70
CA LEU A 161 -6.90 -0.69 -12.27
C LEU A 161 -7.31 -2.00 -11.57
N ALA A 162 -7.80 -1.94 -10.33
CA ALA A 162 -8.25 -3.07 -9.53
C ALA A 162 -9.77 -3.36 -9.69
N ILE A 163 -10.51 -2.58 -10.48
CA ILE A 163 -11.92 -2.89 -10.83
C ILE A 163 -12.10 -4.31 -11.38
N PRO A 164 -11.33 -4.77 -12.40
CA PRO A 164 -11.44 -6.16 -12.86
C PRO A 164 -11.11 -7.18 -11.77
N LEU A 165 -10.22 -6.85 -10.82
CA LEU A 165 -9.92 -7.70 -9.68
C LEU A 165 -11.13 -7.83 -8.75
N ARG A 166 -11.80 -6.73 -8.39
CA ARG A 166 -12.99 -6.76 -7.50
C ARG A 166 -14.13 -7.54 -8.14
N LEU A 167 -14.34 -7.33 -9.44
CA LEU A 167 -15.33 -8.06 -10.22
C LEU A 167 -15.03 -9.56 -10.33
N ALA A 168 -13.75 -9.93 -10.45
CA ALA A 168 -13.31 -11.33 -10.48
C ALA A 168 -13.53 -12.01 -9.12
N VAL A 169 -13.10 -11.39 -8.02
CA VAL A 169 -13.33 -11.89 -6.66
C VAL A 169 -14.82 -12.08 -6.38
N TYR A 170 -15.67 -11.13 -6.79
CA TYR A 170 -17.12 -11.22 -6.60
C TYR A 170 -17.76 -12.39 -7.37
N ARG A 171 -17.16 -12.81 -8.49
CA ARG A 171 -17.58 -13.95 -9.32
C ARG A 171 -16.85 -15.25 -8.98
N ASP A 172 -16.09 -15.28 -7.90
CA ASP A 172 -15.26 -16.41 -7.48
C ASP A 172 -14.24 -16.85 -8.57
N ILE A 173 -13.83 -15.89 -9.41
CA ILE A 173 -12.72 -16.04 -10.36
C ILE A 173 -11.41 -15.77 -9.59
N PRO A 174 -10.39 -16.66 -9.68
CA PRO A 174 -9.10 -16.45 -9.03
C PRO A 174 -8.49 -15.09 -9.39
N ALA A 175 -8.24 -14.25 -8.40
CA ALA A 175 -7.66 -12.93 -8.59
C ALA A 175 -6.40 -12.76 -7.74
N PHE A 176 -5.37 -12.18 -8.33
CA PHE A 176 -4.05 -12.11 -7.73
C PHE A 176 -3.46 -10.71 -7.84
N GLN A 177 -2.66 -10.36 -6.84
CA GLN A 177 -1.68 -9.28 -6.92
C GLN A 177 -0.29 -9.91 -6.82
N ALA A 178 0.60 -9.55 -7.73
CA ALA A 178 1.95 -10.11 -7.75
C ALA A 178 3.01 -9.05 -8.02
N ASN A 179 4.19 -9.23 -7.45
CA ASN A 179 5.43 -8.59 -7.86
C ASN A 179 6.59 -9.53 -7.57
N VAL A 180 7.83 -9.06 -7.71
CA VAL A 180 9.01 -9.92 -7.53
C VAL A 180 9.31 -10.31 -6.09
N THR A 181 8.64 -9.71 -5.11
CA THR A 181 8.82 -10.01 -3.69
C THR A 181 7.61 -10.70 -3.07
N HIS A 182 6.42 -10.60 -3.67
CA HIS A 182 5.20 -11.16 -3.10
C HIS A 182 4.21 -11.62 -4.16
N VAL A 183 3.44 -12.65 -3.81
CA VAL A 183 2.27 -13.11 -4.57
C VAL A 183 1.10 -13.33 -3.60
N TYR A 184 -0.01 -12.63 -3.84
CA TYR A 184 -1.24 -12.72 -3.06
C TYR A 184 -2.39 -13.21 -3.92
N ARG A 185 -3.25 -14.05 -3.34
CA ARG A 185 -4.55 -14.45 -3.89
C ARG A 185 -5.63 -13.75 -3.08
N LEU A 186 -6.44 -12.95 -3.76
CA LEU A 186 -7.44 -12.14 -3.08
C LEU A 186 -8.76 -12.89 -2.96
N SER A 187 -9.49 -12.59 -1.90
CA SER A 187 -10.81 -13.16 -1.59
C SER A 187 -11.76 -12.06 -1.13
N ARG A 188 -13.03 -12.42 -0.90
CA ARG A 188 -14.03 -11.48 -0.36
C ARG A 188 -13.62 -10.94 1.02
N ASP A 189 -12.93 -11.76 1.81
CA ASP A 189 -12.44 -11.40 3.14
C ASP A 189 -11.09 -10.67 3.09
N ASN A 190 -10.31 -10.86 2.01
CA ASN A 190 -8.98 -10.26 1.85
C ASN A 190 -8.82 -9.63 0.46
N LEU A 191 -9.36 -8.41 0.32
CA LEU A 191 -9.35 -7.65 -0.94
C LEU A 191 -8.10 -6.79 -1.15
N PHE A 192 -7.21 -6.74 -0.17
CA PHE A 192 -5.98 -5.95 -0.20
C PHE A 192 -4.78 -6.85 0.04
N ALA A 193 -3.76 -6.73 -0.81
CA ALA A 193 -2.45 -7.33 -0.57
C ALA A 193 -1.77 -6.67 0.64
N TYR A 194 -0.78 -7.35 1.23
CA TYR A 194 0.03 -6.86 2.36
C TYR A 194 -0.72 -6.68 3.70
N ASN A 195 -1.95 -7.18 3.79
CA ASN A 195 -2.75 -7.18 5.03
C ASN A 195 -2.46 -8.36 5.97
N ASP A 196 -1.33 -9.06 5.77
CA ASP A 196 -0.91 -10.17 6.66
C ASP A 196 -0.72 -9.72 8.13
N PHE A 197 -0.58 -8.41 8.34
CA PHE A 197 -0.32 -7.82 9.63
C PHE A 197 -1.41 -8.10 10.67
N PHE A 198 -2.64 -8.40 10.24
CA PHE A 198 -3.71 -8.85 11.15
C PHE A 198 -3.36 -10.16 11.86
N HIS A 199 -2.49 -10.98 11.26
CA HIS A 199 -2.13 -12.31 11.75
C HIS A 199 -0.68 -12.39 12.24
N PHE A 200 0.04 -11.28 12.39
CA PHE A 200 1.45 -11.32 12.78
C PHE A 200 1.66 -12.01 14.13
N ARG A 201 0.84 -11.70 15.13
CA ARG A 201 0.96 -12.30 16.47
C ARG A 201 0.69 -13.80 16.47
N GLU A 202 -0.36 -14.22 15.76
CA GLU A 202 -0.71 -15.63 15.61
C GLU A 202 0.40 -16.40 14.90
N ARG A 203 0.86 -15.90 13.74
CA ARG A 203 1.91 -16.52 12.95
C ARG A 203 3.26 -16.54 13.67
N PHE A 204 3.59 -15.51 14.43
CA PHE A 204 4.82 -15.49 15.23
C PHE A 204 4.77 -16.58 16.32
N ALA A 205 3.64 -16.75 17.00
CA ALA A 205 3.48 -17.75 18.05
C ALA A 205 3.64 -19.20 17.52
N GLU A 206 3.32 -19.44 16.25
CA GLU A 206 3.50 -20.74 15.59
C GLU A 206 4.96 -21.07 15.25
N LEU A 207 5.87 -20.08 15.25
CA LEU A 207 7.27 -20.31 14.93
C LEU A 207 8.01 -21.07 16.04
N PRO A 208 9.04 -21.87 15.68
CA PRO A 208 9.95 -22.46 16.66
C PRO A 208 10.55 -21.43 17.63
N GLU A 209 10.73 -21.80 18.89
CA GLU A 209 11.18 -20.88 19.94
C GLU A 209 12.55 -20.26 19.65
N ASP A 210 13.47 -21.04 19.11
CA ASP A 210 14.80 -20.58 18.69
C ASP A 210 14.75 -19.54 17.57
N VAL A 211 13.86 -19.74 16.58
CA VAL A 211 13.59 -18.78 15.51
C VAL A 211 13.00 -17.49 16.07
N ARG A 212 12.05 -17.59 17.01
CA ARG A 212 11.45 -16.42 17.66
C ARG A 212 12.50 -15.58 18.39
N GLU A 213 13.30 -16.19 19.26
CA GLU A 213 14.30 -15.43 20.04
C GLU A 213 15.41 -14.86 19.14
N ALA A 214 15.89 -15.61 18.16
CA ALA A 214 16.86 -15.11 17.19
C ALA A 214 16.29 -13.95 16.34
N GLY A 215 15.02 -14.08 15.93
CA GLY A 215 14.28 -13.06 15.18
C GLY A 215 14.11 -11.76 15.96
N LEU A 216 13.73 -11.83 17.24
CA LEU A 216 13.61 -10.67 18.12
C LEU A 216 14.96 -9.98 18.33
N ALA A 217 16.03 -10.75 18.54
CA ALA A 217 17.38 -10.20 18.67
C ALA A 217 17.85 -9.49 17.38
N LEU A 218 17.53 -10.05 16.21
CA LEU A 218 17.84 -9.41 14.93
C LEU A 218 17.00 -8.15 14.69
N ALA A 219 15.70 -8.19 15.01
CA ALA A 219 14.82 -7.03 14.95
C ALA A 219 15.33 -5.87 15.80
N GLN A 220 15.74 -6.15 17.04
CA GLN A 220 16.34 -5.14 17.92
C GLN A 220 17.59 -4.51 17.28
N ARG A 221 18.49 -5.30 16.71
CA ARG A 221 19.69 -4.78 16.02
C ARG A 221 19.35 -3.93 14.79
N ARG A 222 18.37 -4.36 13.97
CA ARG A 222 17.95 -3.61 12.78
C ARG A 222 17.26 -2.28 13.15
N ILE A 223 16.43 -2.27 14.18
CA ILE A 223 15.85 -1.04 14.74
C ILE A 223 16.96 -0.08 15.21
N GLN A 224 17.99 -0.58 15.90
CA GLN A 224 19.12 0.25 16.33
C GLN A 224 19.89 0.86 15.16
N ARG A 225 20.11 0.11 14.06
CA ARG A 225 20.70 0.63 12.81
C ARG A 225 19.87 1.77 12.22
N ARG A 226 18.55 1.60 12.17
CA ARG A 226 17.62 2.67 11.72
C ARG A 226 17.77 3.92 12.59
N PHE A 227 17.80 3.75 13.91
CA PHE A 227 17.95 4.86 14.86
C PHE A 227 19.37 5.44 14.90
N SER A 228 20.42 4.75 14.45
CA SER A 228 21.74 5.38 14.28
C SER A 228 21.81 6.32 13.07
N GLY A 229 20.73 6.44 12.30
CA GLY A 229 20.66 7.30 11.12
C GLY A 229 21.04 6.60 9.82
N GLU A 230 21.18 5.27 9.82
CA GLU A 230 21.43 4.49 8.61
C GLU A 230 20.26 4.65 7.63
N VAL A 231 20.57 4.86 6.35
CA VAL A 231 19.58 5.10 5.31
C VAL A 231 19.09 3.77 4.76
N GLY A 232 17.77 3.62 4.62
CA GLY A 232 17.17 2.52 3.87
C GLY A 232 17.09 1.18 4.59
N VAL A 233 17.36 1.13 5.90
CA VAL A 233 17.18 -0.10 6.72
C VAL A 233 15.73 -0.58 6.61
N ASP A 234 15.53 -1.71 5.92
CA ASP A 234 14.23 -2.30 5.58
C ASP A 234 13.27 -1.33 4.85
N MET A 235 13.85 -0.35 4.15
CA MET A 235 13.17 0.69 3.37
C MET A 235 14.00 1.07 2.14
N ALA A 236 14.22 0.11 1.23
CA ALA A 236 15.13 0.25 0.08
C ALA A 236 14.84 1.46 -0.84
N TYR A 237 13.62 2.00 -0.82
CA TYR A 237 13.24 3.18 -1.59
C TYR A 237 13.68 4.50 -0.96
N SER A 238 13.96 4.52 0.35
CA SER A 238 14.27 5.76 1.08
C SER A 238 15.71 6.19 0.84
N THR A 239 15.89 7.49 0.55
CA THR A 239 17.21 8.08 0.27
C THR A 239 17.77 8.88 1.45
N LYS A 240 16.97 9.08 2.49
CA LYS A 240 17.31 9.89 3.67
C LYS A 240 16.80 9.24 4.94
N SER A 241 17.56 9.36 6.02
CA SER A 241 17.10 8.97 7.35
C SER A 241 16.47 10.16 8.07
N ALA A 242 15.38 9.90 8.81
CA ALA A 242 14.72 10.87 9.69
C ALA A 242 15.30 10.88 11.13
N TYR A 243 16.27 9.99 11.41
CA TYR A 243 16.94 9.83 12.71
C TYR A 243 18.39 10.33 12.69
N VAL A 244 18.70 11.29 11.82
CA VAL A 244 20.02 11.94 11.76
C VAL A 244 20.29 12.78 13.02
N ALA A 245 21.54 13.20 13.20
CA ALA A 245 21.91 14.10 14.30
C ALA A 245 21.05 15.40 14.31
N PRO A 246 20.78 15.99 15.49
CA PRO A 246 20.08 17.27 15.60
C PRO A 246 20.70 18.36 14.71
N LYS A 247 19.86 19.10 13.99
CA LYS A 247 20.29 20.16 13.06
C LYS A 247 19.81 21.55 13.44
N HIS A 248 18.80 21.62 14.31
CA HIS A 248 18.13 22.86 14.66
C HIS A 248 18.50 23.24 16.09
N SER A 249 18.53 24.53 16.43
CA SER A 249 18.82 24.96 17.80
C SER A 249 17.70 24.60 18.78
N ARG A 250 16.44 24.63 18.29
CA ARG A 250 15.24 24.24 19.02
C ARG A 250 14.10 23.97 18.04
N LEU A 251 13.34 22.92 18.27
CA LEU A 251 12.15 22.55 17.47
C LEU A 251 10.84 22.79 18.24
N LEU A 252 10.81 22.42 19.52
CA LEU A 252 9.62 22.44 20.36
C LEU A 252 9.63 23.66 21.29
N ARG A 253 8.46 24.25 21.49
CA ARG A 253 8.27 25.41 22.37
C ARG A 253 8.58 25.03 23.83
N ALA A 254 9.15 25.98 24.58
CA ALA A 254 9.28 25.84 26.02
C ALA A 254 7.90 26.01 26.67
N SER A 255 7.29 24.90 27.06
CA SER A 255 5.99 24.89 27.74
C SER A 255 5.87 23.64 28.62
N ASP A 256 4.97 23.70 29.59
CA ASP A 256 4.50 22.56 30.38
C ASP A 256 3.35 21.79 29.71
N LYS A 257 2.75 22.36 28.65
CA LYS A 257 1.71 21.72 27.85
C LYS A 257 2.19 20.42 27.22
N LYS A 258 1.26 19.48 27.05
CA LYS A 258 1.51 18.29 26.23
C LYS A 258 1.88 18.69 24.81
N LYS A 259 2.86 17.98 24.25
CA LYS A 259 3.41 18.22 22.91
C LYS A 259 3.04 17.05 22.02
N ILE A 260 2.28 17.31 20.98
CA ILE A 260 1.68 16.29 20.11
C ILE A 260 2.27 16.40 18.71
N LEU A 261 2.81 15.30 18.20
CA LEU A 261 3.33 15.24 16.83
C LEU A 261 2.28 14.62 15.91
N ILE A 262 1.92 15.31 14.85
CA ILE A 262 1.12 14.80 13.74
C ILE A 262 2.07 14.44 12.61
N ALA A 263 2.20 13.14 12.35
CA ALA A 263 2.97 12.62 11.23
C ALA A 263 2.05 12.41 10.02
N THR A 264 2.11 13.36 9.08
CA THR A 264 1.23 13.39 7.92
C THR A 264 1.67 12.41 6.84
N HIS A 265 0.69 11.82 6.15
CA HIS A 265 0.89 11.06 4.92
C HIS A 265 0.78 11.95 3.68
N CYS A 266 1.07 11.42 2.49
CA CYS A 266 0.85 12.15 1.26
C CYS A 266 -0.65 12.17 0.90
N PHE A 267 -1.21 13.37 0.67
CA PHE A 267 -2.64 13.52 0.37
C PHE A 267 -3.08 13.01 -1.01
N PHE A 268 -2.13 12.75 -1.91
CA PHE A 268 -2.41 12.32 -3.29
C PHE A 268 -2.14 10.83 -3.53
N ASP A 269 -1.65 10.13 -2.52
CA ASP A 269 -1.46 8.69 -2.58
C ASP A 269 -2.80 7.96 -2.36
N SER A 270 -2.76 6.64 -2.17
CA SER A 270 -3.93 5.83 -1.81
C SER A 270 -4.13 5.80 -0.28
N PRO A 271 -5.05 6.62 0.28
CA PRO A 271 -5.43 6.49 1.69
C PRO A 271 -5.96 5.09 2.02
N HIS A 272 -6.57 4.39 1.06
CA HIS A 272 -7.21 3.08 1.27
C HIS A 272 -6.32 1.87 0.96
N SER A 273 -4.99 2.04 0.90
CA SER A 273 -4.05 0.95 0.57
C SER A 273 -4.17 -0.32 1.42
N TYR A 274 -4.66 -0.18 2.66
CA TYR A 274 -4.92 -1.29 3.57
C TYR A 274 -6.41 -1.52 3.87
N GLY A 275 -7.31 -0.72 3.28
CA GLY A 275 -8.74 -0.68 3.62
C GLY A 275 -9.18 0.68 4.16
N LYS A 276 -10.38 0.73 4.74
CA LYS A 276 -11.00 1.97 5.23
C LYS A 276 -10.29 2.50 6.48
N ASN A 277 -10.06 3.81 6.54
CA ASN A 277 -9.59 4.45 7.77
C ASN A 277 -10.80 5.02 8.55
N ILE A 278 -10.58 5.42 9.80
CA ILE A 278 -11.67 6.03 10.58
C ILE A 278 -12.11 7.39 9.99
N PHE A 279 -11.26 8.02 9.18
CA PHE A 279 -11.57 9.15 8.30
C PHE A 279 -11.44 8.73 6.82
N PRO A 280 -12.23 9.27 5.88
CA PRO A 280 -12.18 8.84 4.47
C PRO A 280 -10.82 9.09 3.81
N ASP A 281 -10.11 10.16 4.22
CA ASP A 281 -8.78 10.45 3.72
C ASP A 281 -7.93 11.21 4.74
N PHE A 282 -6.67 11.47 4.39
CA PHE A 282 -5.73 12.19 5.24
C PHE A 282 -6.06 13.67 5.41
N TYR A 283 -6.79 14.26 4.46
CA TYR A 283 -7.20 15.67 4.53
C TYR A 283 -8.28 15.86 5.58
N GLU A 284 -9.29 14.99 5.60
CA GLU A 284 -10.33 15.00 6.62
C GLU A 284 -9.80 14.69 8.02
N TRP A 285 -8.84 13.76 8.12
CA TRP A 285 -8.16 13.51 9.38
C TRP A 285 -7.41 14.76 9.89
N LEU A 286 -6.68 15.47 9.04
CA LEU A 286 -5.96 16.68 9.43
C LEU A 286 -6.91 17.85 9.75
N GLU A 287 -8.02 17.97 9.03
CA GLU A 287 -9.10 18.92 9.32
C GLU A 287 -9.75 18.65 10.67
N PHE A 288 -10.01 17.39 10.99
CA PHE A 288 -10.46 16.98 12.32
C PHE A 288 -9.46 17.38 13.41
N LEU A 289 -8.16 17.10 13.21
CA LEU A 289 -7.12 17.49 14.17
C LEU A 289 -6.98 19.01 14.31
N GLY A 290 -7.20 19.76 13.24
CA GLY A 290 -7.24 21.22 13.28
C GLY A 290 -8.28 21.74 14.26
N LYS A 291 -9.51 21.21 14.17
CA LYS A 291 -10.61 21.49 15.13
C LYS A 291 -10.29 21.01 16.54
N MET A 292 -9.58 19.90 16.69
CA MET A 292 -9.12 19.44 18.01
C MET A 292 -8.18 20.45 18.68
N THR A 293 -7.38 21.20 17.91
CA THR A 293 -6.53 22.25 18.48
C THR A 293 -7.34 23.36 19.15
N GLU A 294 -8.56 23.64 18.68
CA GLU A 294 -9.40 24.72 19.21
C GLU A 294 -9.98 24.40 20.59
N CYS A 295 -10.20 23.10 20.87
CA CYS A 295 -10.80 22.61 22.12
C CYS A 295 -9.81 21.91 23.06
N THR A 296 -8.51 21.90 22.74
CA THR A 296 -7.44 21.36 23.60
C THR A 296 -6.38 22.42 23.88
N ASP A 297 -5.66 22.24 24.98
CA ASP A 297 -4.54 23.11 25.37
C ASP A 297 -3.20 22.38 25.28
N TYR A 298 -2.91 21.87 24.08
CA TYR A 298 -1.65 21.22 23.75
C TYR A 298 -0.83 22.07 22.77
N ASP A 299 0.47 21.82 22.71
CA ASP A 299 1.32 22.28 21.62
C ASP A 299 1.29 21.26 20.49
N TRP A 300 0.73 21.65 19.35
CA TRP A 300 0.53 20.77 18.21
C TRP A 300 1.61 21.00 17.15
N TYR A 301 2.31 19.94 16.78
CA TYR A 301 3.39 19.95 15.80
C TYR A 301 3.01 19.09 14.60
N VAL A 302 3.21 19.60 13.38
CA VAL A 302 2.98 18.85 12.15
C VAL A 302 4.33 18.59 11.49
N LYS A 303 4.57 17.36 11.02
CA LYS A 303 5.79 17.01 10.29
C LYS A 303 5.48 16.14 9.07
N THR A 304 6.07 16.52 7.93
CA THR A 304 6.03 15.75 6.69
C THR A 304 7.15 14.71 6.63
N HIS A 305 6.93 13.67 5.83
CA HIS A 305 8.02 12.78 5.40
C HIS A 305 9.09 13.58 4.63
N PRO A 306 10.40 13.30 4.78
CA PRO A 306 11.46 14.04 4.07
C PRO A 306 11.35 14.05 2.54
N ASP A 307 10.70 13.03 1.97
CA ASP A 307 10.49 12.82 0.54
C ASP A 307 8.99 12.93 0.17
N PHE A 308 8.32 14.03 0.53
CA PHE A 308 6.92 14.28 0.21
C PHE A 308 6.71 14.69 -1.27
N LEU A 309 5.55 14.37 -1.85
CA LEU A 309 5.21 14.78 -3.22
C LEU A 309 4.87 16.29 -3.30
N PRO A 310 5.22 16.97 -4.41
CA PRO A 310 4.83 18.37 -4.66
C PRO A 310 3.32 18.57 -4.46
N GLY A 311 2.89 19.69 -3.85
CA GLY A 311 1.50 19.96 -3.47
C GLY A 311 1.17 19.61 -2.01
N THR A 312 1.86 18.63 -1.41
CA THR A 312 1.61 18.21 -0.02
C THR A 312 1.92 19.34 0.96
N LYS A 313 2.99 20.09 0.72
CA LYS A 313 3.41 21.18 1.61
C LYS A 313 2.43 22.34 1.56
N GLU A 314 1.96 22.69 0.38
CA GLU A 314 1.01 23.78 0.14
C GLU A 314 -0.31 23.53 0.89
N ILE A 315 -0.78 22.28 0.88
CA ILE A 315 -1.96 21.87 1.67
C ILE A 315 -1.69 22.07 3.16
N ILE A 316 -0.56 21.58 3.67
CA ILE A 316 -0.21 21.71 5.10
C ILE A 316 -0.06 23.17 5.50
N ASP A 317 0.60 23.99 4.69
CA ASP A 317 0.73 25.43 4.93
C ASP A 317 -0.66 26.10 5.05
N SER A 318 -1.64 25.66 4.24
CA SER A 318 -3.02 26.15 4.33
C SER A 318 -3.71 25.74 5.64
N PHE A 319 -3.42 24.55 6.18
CA PHE A 319 -3.91 24.11 7.49
C PHE A 319 -3.26 24.89 8.62
N VAL A 320 -1.96 25.16 8.56
CA VAL A 320 -1.25 25.98 9.56
C VAL A 320 -1.78 27.41 9.57
N ALA A 321 -2.11 27.97 8.41
CA ALA A 321 -2.74 29.28 8.31
C ALA A 321 -4.16 29.30 8.89
N ARG A 322 -4.94 28.23 8.68
CA ARG A 322 -6.31 28.09 9.20
C ARG A 322 -6.34 27.80 10.70
N TYR A 323 -5.43 26.98 11.18
CA TYR A 323 -5.33 26.50 12.57
C TYR A 323 -3.98 26.94 13.18
N PRO A 324 -3.87 28.18 13.69
CA PRO A 324 -2.59 28.78 14.09
C PRO A 324 -1.93 28.13 15.33
N LYS A 325 -2.62 27.21 16.00
CA LYS A 325 -2.02 26.35 17.04
C LYS A 325 -1.12 25.26 16.46
N PHE A 326 -1.26 24.93 15.17
CA PHE A 326 -0.30 24.06 14.50
C PHE A 326 1.04 24.76 14.31
N THR A 327 2.11 24.03 14.59
CA THR A 327 3.48 24.42 14.28
C THR A 327 4.05 23.42 13.28
N LEU A 328 4.30 23.86 12.05
CA LEU A 328 4.98 23.02 11.06
C LEU A 328 6.47 22.93 11.39
N LEU A 329 6.94 21.71 11.64
CA LEU A 329 8.35 21.42 11.85
C LEU A 329 9.09 21.36 10.50
N PRO A 330 10.40 21.69 10.47
CA PRO A 330 11.24 21.46 9.30
C PRO A 330 11.16 20.00 8.82
N ALA A 331 11.10 19.80 7.50
CA ALA A 331 11.03 18.46 6.92
C ALA A 331 12.26 17.60 7.30
N ASP A 332 13.43 18.23 7.47
CA ASP A 332 14.69 17.59 7.90
C ASP A 332 14.88 17.53 9.42
N ALA A 333 13.89 17.96 10.22
CA ALA A 333 13.95 17.87 11.68
C ALA A 333 14.15 16.42 12.12
N SER A 334 15.14 16.19 12.98
CA SER A 334 15.44 14.85 13.51
C SER A 334 14.38 14.40 14.50
N HIS A 335 13.89 13.17 14.36
CA HIS A 335 13.00 12.60 15.38
C HIS A 335 13.70 12.42 16.73
N HIS A 336 15.02 12.18 16.78
CA HIS A 336 15.78 12.18 18.04
C HIS A 336 15.69 13.53 18.74
N GLN A 337 15.81 14.62 18.00
CA GLN A 337 15.71 15.95 18.56
C GLN A 337 14.28 16.24 19.06
N ILE A 338 13.26 15.90 18.28
CA ILE A 338 11.85 16.06 18.68
C ILE A 338 11.56 15.31 19.98
N ILE A 339 12.07 14.08 20.11
CA ILE A 339 11.88 13.27 21.32
C ILE A 339 12.67 13.84 22.49
N ALA A 340 13.95 14.19 22.29
CA ALA A 340 14.79 14.79 23.33
C ALA A 340 14.26 16.14 23.86
N GLU A 341 13.53 16.89 23.03
CA GLU A 341 12.87 18.13 23.42
C GLU A 341 11.51 17.93 24.10
N GLY A 342 11.08 16.68 24.31
CA GLY A 342 9.95 16.33 25.17
C GLY A 342 8.60 16.19 24.46
N ILE A 343 8.56 15.63 23.24
CA ILE A 343 7.30 15.20 22.64
C ILE A 343 6.59 14.16 23.52
N ASN A 344 5.28 14.24 23.67
CA ASN A 344 4.50 13.33 24.54
C ASN A 344 3.77 12.24 23.78
N PHE A 345 3.23 12.56 22.60
CA PHE A 345 2.47 11.62 21.77
C PHE A 345 2.78 11.85 20.30
N ALA A 346 2.67 10.79 19.50
CA ALA A 346 2.56 10.90 18.05
C ALA A 346 1.18 10.43 17.56
N LEU A 347 0.73 11.00 16.45
CA LEU A 347 -0.51 10.66 15.76
C LEU A 347 -0.18 10.37 14.30
N THR A 348 -0.70 9.26 13.79
CA THR A 348 -0.59 8.87 12.38
C THR A 348 -1.78 8.00 11.99
N SER A 349 -2.12 7.84 10.71
CA SER A 349 -3.08 6.80 10.31
C SER A 349 -2.43 5.41 10.42
N TYR A 350 -1.45 5.14 9.56
CA TYR A 350 -0.74 3.86 9.52
C TYR A 350 0.76 4.01 9.21
N GLY A 351 1.34 5.17 9.54
CA GLY A 351 2.75 5.46 9.25
C GLY A 351 3.71 4.63 10.08
N THR A 352 4.88 4.33 9.51
CA THR A 352 5.95 3.60 10.21
C THR A 352 6.40 4.26 11.51
N ILE A 353 6.19 5.57 11.65
CA ILE A 353 6.45 6.29 12.90
C ILE A 353 5.79 5.65 14.12
N ALA A 354 4.70 4.88 13.93
CA ALA A 354 3.97 4.28 15.03
C ALA A 354 4.80 3.24 15.81
N PHE A 355 5.48 2.32 15.11
CA PHE A 355 6.42 1.41 15.78
C PHE A 355 7.70 2.12 16.21
N GLU A 356 8.17 3.11 15.44
CA GLU A 356 9.43 3.79 15.75
C GLU A 356 9.34 4.57 17.06
N TYR A 357 8.25 5.32 17.25
CA TYR A 357 8.02 6.10 18.46
C TYR A 357 7.73 5.18 19.64
N ALA A 358 6.98 4.08 19.43
CA ALA A 358 6.80 3.06 20.46
C ALA A 358 8.14 2.46 20.90
N ALA A 359 9.04 2.11 19.98
CA ALA A 359 10.38 1.61 20.31
C ALA A 359 11.22 2.62 21.11
N LEU A 360 10.94 3.91 20.99
CA LEU A 360 11.59 5.01 21.73
C LEU A 360 10.80 5.44 22.98
N GLY A 361 9.77 4.68 23.36
CA GLY A 361 8.98 4.91 24.58
C GLY A 361 7.93 6.00 24.47
N ILE A 362 7.57 6.45 23.27
CA ILE A 362 6.56 7.48 23.04
C ILE A 362 5.25 6.84 22.56
N PRO A 363 4.12 7.03 23.28
CA PRO A 363 2.82 6.54 22.85
C PRO A 363 2.38 7.08 21.48
N VAL A 364 1.72 6.23 20.71
CA VAL A 364 1.18 6.59 19.39
C VAL A 364 -0.28 6.19 19.29
N ILE A 365 -1.10 7.08 18.71
CA ILE A 365 -2.51 6.80 18.39
C ILE A 365 -2.66 6.70 16.87
N ASN A 366 -3.16 5.55 16.40
CA ASN A 366 -3.37 5.24 15.00
C ASN A 366 -4.78 5.61 14.56
N ALA A 367 -4.94 6.53 13.61
CA ALA A 367 -6.23 6.92 13.04
C ALA A 367 -6.74 5.93 11.98
N SER A 368 -6.59 4.63 12.21
CA SER A 368 -7.06 3.57 11.33
C SER A 368 -7.07 2.22 12.03
N MET A 369 -8.12 1.43 11.82
CA MET A 369 -8.16 0.01 12.20
C MET A 369 -7.47 -0.89 11.16
N ASN A 370 -7.18 -0.35 9.98
CA ASN A 370 -6.46 -1.04 8.92
C ASN A 370 -5.03 -0.50 8.87
N ASN A 371 -4.23 -0.86 9.88
CA ASN A 371 -2.85 -0.40 10.00
C ASN A 371 -1.88 -1.55 10.34
N PRO A 372 -0.60 -1.50 9.90
CA PRO A 372 0.38 -2.56 10.14
C PRO A 372 0.60 -2.98 11.61
N HIS A 373 0.27 -2.12 12.57
CA HIS A 373 0.56 -2.30 13.98
C HIS A 373 -0.66 -2.84 14.76
N ILE A 374 -1.80 -3.07 14.09
CA ILE A 374 -3.09 -3.40 14.71
C ILE A 374 -3.09 -4.67 15.56
N ALA A 375 -2.24 -5.64 15.25
CA ALA A 375 -2.14 -6.89 16.01
C ALA A 375 -1.44 -6.74 17.37
N TYR A 376 -0.97 -5.53 17.69
CA TYR A 376 -0.13 -5.25 18.85
C TYR A 376 -0.65 -4.07 19.67
N ASP A 377 -0.46 -4.20 20.99
CA ASP A 377 -0.97 -3.25 21.99
C ASP A 377 0.05 -2.13 22.31
N PHE A 378 1.21 -2.11 21.62
CA PHE A 378 2.21 -1.02 21.76
C PHE A 378 1.78 0.29 21.08
N ASN A 379 0.63 0.30 20.38
CA ASN A 379 -0.03 1.50 19.88
C ASN A 379 -1.53 1.50 20.29
N LEU A 380 -2.16 2.67 20.25
CA LEU A 380 -3.59 2.83 20.50
C LEU A 380 -4.36 2.84 19.17
N HIS A 381 -5.41 2.01 19.06
CA HIS A 381 -6.18 1.81 17.83
C HIS A 381 -7.66 2.15 18.03
N PRO A 382 -8.04 3.45 18.03
CA PRO A 382 -9.44 3.87 18.09
C PRO A 382 -10.25 3.29 16.91
N PRO A 383 -11.43 2.69 17.16
CA PRO A 383 -12.25 2.08 16.11
C PRO A 383 -13.01 3.09 15.25
N ASP A 384 -13.22 4.31 15.76
CA ASP A 384 -14.06 5.32 15.12
C ASP A 384 -13.62 6.75 15.51
N PRO A 385 -14.12 7.79 14.80
CA PRO A 385 -13.79 9.19 15.08
C PRO A 385 -14.19 9.70 16.46
N ASP A 386 -15.27 9.20 17.07
CA ASP A 386 -15.75 9.64 18.38
C ASP A 386 -14.87 9.09 19.49
N THR A 387 -14.44 7.83 19.38
CA THR A 387 -13.44 7.24 20.27
C THR A 387 -12.10 7.98 20.13
N TYR A 388 -11.66 8.26 18.91
CA TYR A 388 -10.44 9.04 18.67
C TYR A 388 -10.53 10.45 19.29
N ARG A 389 -11.67 11.13 19.12
CA ARG A 389 -11.96 12.42 19.75
C ARG A 389 -11.87 12.34 21.27
N SER A 390 -12.51 11.34 21.86
CA SER A 390 -12.57 11.17 23.31
C SER A 390 -11.18 10.95 23.91
N MET A 391 -10.33 10.17 23.24
CA MET A 391 -8.93 10.00 23.63
C MET A 391 -8.15 11.32 23.58
N LEU A 392 -8.28 12.09 22.49
CA LEU A 392 -7.55 13.35 22.33
C LEU A 392 -7.99 14.44 23.31
N LEU A 393 -9.25 14.45 23.76
CA LEU A 393 -9.73 15.40 24.76
C LEU A 393 -9.11 15.19 26.14
N ASP A 394 -8.62 13.99 26.45
CA ASP A 394 -8.12 13.65 27.79
C ASP A 394 -6.94 12.67 27.75
N LEU A 395 -5.83 13.13 27.17
CA LEU A 395 -4.62 12.33 27.03
C LEU A 395 -3.97 11.95 28.38
N ASP A 396 -4.31 12.63 29.48
CA ASP A 396 -3.77 12.33 30.82
C ASP A 396 -4.40 11.10 31.46
N LYS A 397 -5.62 10.74 31.06
CA LYS A 397 -6.32 9.56 31.57
C LYS A 397 -6.05 8.28 30.78
N LEU A 398 -5.23 8.35 29.73
CA LEU A 398 -4.85 7.16 28.97
C LEU A 398 -3.88 6.31 29.80
N ASP A 399 -4.39 5.21 30.36
CA ASP A 399 -3.56 4.16 30.95
C ASP A 399 -2.97 3.32 29.81
N PHE A 400 -1.68 3.52 29.54
CA PHE A 400 -1.01 2.94 28.40
C PHE A 400 0.44 2.56 28.71
N HIS A 401 0.79 1.32 28.38
CA HIS A 401 2.13 0.78 28.57
C HIS A 401 2.64 0.16 27.27
N ILE A 402 3.87 0.52 26.90
CA ILE A 402 4.51 0.01 25.71
C ILE A 402 5.31 -1.24 26.09
N ASP A 403 4.90 -2.39 25.56
CA ASP A 403 5.72 -3.60 25.58
C ASP A 403 6.69 -3.58 24.39
N THR A 404 7.96 -3.26 24.66
CA THR A 404 9.01 -3.20 23.63
C THR A 404 9.23 -4.56 22.93
N ARG A 405 8.93 -5.69 23.59
CA ARG A 405 9.06 -7.01 22.96
C ARG A 405 8.06 -7.17 21.81
N GLN A 406 6.84 -6.65 21.96
CA GLN A 406 5.86 -6.62 20.87
C GLN A 406 6.32 -5.76 19.69
N VAL A 407 7.04 -4.67 19.96
CA VAL A 407 7.63 -3.84 18.89
C VAL A 407 8.66 -4.63 18.08
N TYR A 408 9.51 -5.41 18.75
CA TYR A 408 10.49 -6.29 18.09
C TYR A 408 9.81 -7.42 17.33
N GLU A 409 8.74 -7.99 17.87
CA GLU A 409 7.94 -9.01 17.21
C GLU A 409 7.31 -8.47 15.92
N TYR A 410 6.63 -7.32 15.99
CA TYR A 410 6.10 -6.63 14.82
C TYR A 410 7.17 -6.41 13.76
N TYR A 411 8.33 -5.88 14.18
CA TYR A 411 9.40 -5.57 13.24
C TYR A 411 9.93 -6.83 12.57
N PHE A 412 10.13 -7.89 13.34
CA PHE A 412 10.52 -9.20 12.82
C PHE A 412 9.52 -9.72 11.79
N MET A 413 8.23 -9.75 12.13
CA MET A 413 7.19 -10.27 11.24
C MET A 413 7.02 -9.43 9.97
N ARG A 414 7.17 -8.10 10.08
CA ARG A 414 6.99 -7.17 8.96
C ARG A 414 8.18 -7.14 8.00
N HIS A 415 9.41 -7.17 8.53
CA HIS A 415 10.61 -6.82 7.76
C HIS A 415 11.60 -7.99 7.59
N ILE A 416 11.61 -8.97 8.49
CA ILE A 416 12.62 -10.03 8.50
C ILE A 416 12.02 -11.37 8.05
N TYR A 417 10.89 -11.74 8.63
CA TYR A 417 10.08 -12.92 8.28
C TYR A 417 9.29 -12.69 6.97
N ASN A 418 9.95 -12.07 5.98
CA ASN A 418 9.35 -11.75 4.70
C ASN A 418 9.86 -12.70 3.61
N THR A 419 8.97 -13.10 2.70
CA THR A 419 9.23 -14.08 1.63
C THR A 419 9.58 -13.38 0.33
N GLU A 420 10.69 -12.63 0.31
CA GLU A 420 11.05 -11.80 -0.84
C GLU A 420 11.85 -12.56 -1.91
N ASP A 421 12.49 -13.66 -1.54
CA ASP A 421 13.37 -14.47 -2.40
C ASP A 421 12.58 -15.51 -3.21
N ILE A 422 11.47 -15.08 -3.82
CA ILE A 422 10.59 -15.94 -4.64
C ILE A 422 11.17 -16.09 -6.04
N PHE A 423 11.51 -14.95 -6.66
CA PHE A 423 11.97 -14.89 -8.06
C PHE A 423 13.46 -14.59 -8.20
N PHE A 424 14.09 -14.10 -7.13
CA PHE A 424 15.54 -13.86 -7.00
C PHE A 424 16.11 -14.80 -5.94
N GLU A 425 17.39 -15.20 -6.06
CA GLU A 425 18.05 -16.04 -5.04
C GLU A 425 18.19 -15.28 -3.71
N ASP A 426 18.47 -13.99 -3.83
CA ASP A 426 18.59 -13.02 -2.75
C ASP A 426 18.12 -11.67 -3.32
N TYR A 427 16.94 -11.23 -2.92
CA TYR A 427 16.34 -9.99 -3.42
C TYR A 427 17.14 -8.76 -3.00
N GLU A 428 17.68 -8.74 -1.79
CA GLU A 428 18.45 -7.60 -1.27
C GLU A 428 19.75 -7.43 -2.07
N LYS A 429 20.49 -8.52 -2.26
CA LYS A 429 21.68 -8.54 -3.10
C LYS A 429 21.36 -8.21 -4.55
N PHE A 430 20.23 -8.68 -5.08
CA PHE A 430 19.75 -8.27 -6.40
C PHE A 430 19.64 -6.75 -6.50
N ILE A 431 18.99 -6.09 -5.55
CA ILE A 431 18.83 -4.64 -5.53
C ILE A 431 20.18 -3.92 -5.44
N GLN A 432 21.10 -4.42 -4.63
CA GLN A 432 22.46 -3.88 -4.53
C GLN A 432 23.23 -4.02 -5.86
N ASP A 433 23.22 -5.21 -6.47
CA ASP A 433 23.95 -5.55 -7.71
C ASP A 433 23.53 -4.69 -8.91
N ILE A 434 22.26 -4.28 -8.96
CA ILE A 434 21.75 -3.43 -10.06
C ILE A 434 21.90 -1.93 -9.81
N GLY A 435 22.44 -1.52 -8.66
CA GLY A 435 22.66 -0.11 -8.31
C GLY A 435 21.49 0.56 -7.58
N GLY A 436 20.65 -0.21 -6.87
CA GLY A 436 19.63 0.30 -5.96
C GLY A 436 18.18 0.14 -6.45
N TYR A 437 17.23 0.49 -5.57
CA TYR A 437 15.81 0.18 -5.72
C TYR A 437 15.20 0.62 -7.06
N ASN A 438 15.53 1.82 -7.54
CA ASN A 438 14.95 2.35 -8.78
C ASN A 438 15.41 1.60 -10.04
N ALA A 439 16.60 0.97 -10.01
CA ALA A 439 17.14 0.24 -11.14
C ALA A 439 16.32 -1.02 -11.48
N GLN A 440 15.55 -1.56 -10.53
CA GLN A 440 14.69 -2.74 -10.75
C GLN A 440 13.57 -2.46 -11.78
N PHE A 441 13.25 -1.18 -11.98
CA PHE A 441 12.26 -0.75 -12.95
C PHE A 441 12.83 -0.57 -14.36
N THR A 442 14.06 -1.03 -14.61
CA THR A 442 14.76 -0.99 -15.89
C THR A 442 15.08 -2.40 -16.40
N TYR A 443 15.66 -2.50 -17.60
CA TYR A 443 16.09 -3.78 -18.19
C TYR A 443 17.14 -4.54 -17.34
N LEU A 444 17.81 -3.87 -16.40
CA LEU A 444 18.79 -4.49 -15.50
C LEU A 444 18.17 -5.62 -14.66
N ALA A 445 16.88 -5.51 -14.31
CA ALA A 445 16.16 -6.58 -13.61
C ALA A 445 16.14 -7.88 -14.42
N TYR A 446 15.89 -7.80 -15.74
CA TYR A 446 15.93 -8.98 -16.61
C TYR A 446 17.34 -9.52 -16.76
N LYS A 447 18.34 -8.65 -16.89
CA LYS A 447 19.73 -9.08 -17.03
C LYS A 447 20.17 -9.91 -15.82
N LYS A 448 19.86 -9.46 -14.61
CA LYS A 448 20.15 -10.20 -13.38
C LYS A 448 19.34 -11.49 -13.29
N TRP A 449 18.03 -11.43 -13.54
CA TRP A 449 17.17 -12.62 -13.51
C TRP A 449 17.63 -13.70 -14.49
N LEU A 450 18.03 -13.34 -15.71
CA LEU A 450 18.57 -14.27 -16.71
C LEU A 450 19.93 -14.86 -16.30
N ALA A 451 20.78 -14.09 -15.62
CA ALA A 451 22.08 -14.57 -15.13
C ALA A 451 21.92 -15.62 -14.01
N GLU A 452 20.81 -15.55 -13.29
CA GLU A 452 20.44 -16.43 -12.18
C GLU A 452 19.53 -17.60 -12.63
N TRP A 453 19.08 -17.59 -13.88
CA TRP A 453 18.15 -18.57 -14.39
C TRP A 453 18.82 -19.94 -14.59
N THR A 454 18.19 -20.99 -14.08
CA THR A 454 18.55 -22.39 -14.36
C THR A 454 17.28 -23.22 -14.52
N PRO A 455 17.30 -24.36 -15.25
CA PRO A 455 16.14 -25.24 -15.36
C PRO A 455 15.59 -25.68 -14.00
N ASN A 456 16.48 -26.08 -13.08
CA ASN A 456 16.10 -26.49 -11.72
C ASN A 456 15.41 -25.36 -10.94
N ARG A 457 15.93 -24.13 -11.01
CA ARG A 457 15.31 -22.99 -10.32
C ARG A 457 13.96 -22.63 -10.93
N HIS A 458 13.87 -22.65 -12.26
CA HIS A 458 12.61 -22.44 -12.97
C HIS A 458 11.54 -23.46 -12.53
N GLU A 459 11.88 -24.75 -12.50
CA GLU A 459 10.99 -25.82 -12.05
C GLU A 459 10.54 -25.65 -10.60
N LYS A 460 11.44 -25.24 -9.69
CA LYS A 460 11.08 -24.95 -8.30
C LYS A 460 10.06 -23.82 -8.19
N ILE A 461 10.25 -22.71 -8.92
CA ILE A 461 9.31 -21.58 -8.91
C ILE A 461 7.95 -22.01 -9.45
N VAL A 462 7.92 -22.74 -10.58
CA VAL A 462 6.68 -23.23 -11.18
C VAL A 462 5.95 -24.19 -10.23
N SER A 463 6.65 -25.15 -9.63
CA SER A 463 6.05 -26.11 -8.69
C SER A 463 5.49 -25.43 -7.44
N ALA A 464 6.22 -24.44 -6.89
CA ALA A 464 5.76 -23.66 -5.75
C ALA A 464 4.51 -22.82 -6.09
N LEU A 465 4.50 -22.15 -7.26
CA LEU A 465 3.35 -21.39 -7.73
C LEU A 465 2.13 -22.27 -8.00
N HIS A 466 2.32 -23.43 -8.62
CA HIS A 466 1.26 -24.40 -8.84
C HIS A 466 0.60 -24.81 -7.51
N SER A 467 1.43 -25.17 -6.53
CA SER A 467 0.97 -25.54 -5.19
C SER A 467 0.25 -24.39 -4.49
N PHE A 468 0.77 -23.16 -4.60
CA PHE A 468 0.14 -21.96 -4.06
C PHE A 468 -1.22 -21.67 -4.69
N VAL A 469 -1.30 -21.64 -6.02
CA VAL A 469 -2.54 -21.38 -6.76
C VAL A 469 -3.59 -22.43 -6.41
N ALA A 470 -3.20 -23.71 -6.34
CA ALA A 470 -4.09 -24.81 -5.96
C ALA A 470 -4.56 -24.73 -4.51
N SER A 471 -3.71 -24.26 -3.58
CA SER A 471 -4.02 -24.23 -2.14
C SER A 471 -5.13 -23.26 -1.75
N GLY A 472 -5.33 -22.19 -2.52
CA GLY A 472 -6.27 -21.13 -2.15
C GLY A 472 -5.84 -20.23 -1.00
N LYS A 473 -4.61 -20.38 -0.48
CA LYS A 473 -4.07 -19.51 0.58
C LYS A 473 -3.95 -18.06 0.10
N PHE A 474 -4.07 -17.13 1.04
CA PHE A 474 -4.01 -15.68 0.78
C PHE A 474 -2.64 -15.21 0.27
N ARG A 475 -1.55 -15.75 0.80
CA ARG A 475 -0.18 -15.33 0.50
C ARG A 475 0.73 -16.52 0.21
N MET A 476 1.59 -16.38 -0.78
CA MET A 476 2.66 -17.33 -1.06
C MET A 476 3.82 -17.12 -0.07
N ASP A 477 4.27 -18.20 0.56
CA ASP A 477 5.43 -18.23 1.45
C ASP A 477 6.44 -19.35 1.08
N TYR A 478 7.52 -19.48 1.86
CA TYR A 478 8.58 -20.46 1.61
C TYR A 478 8.13 -21.92 1.78
N THR A 479 6.99 -22.19 2.45
CA THR A 479 6.50 -23.56 2.61
C THR A 479 6.10 -24.18 1.27
N PHE A 480 5.71 -23.36 0.29
CA PHE A 480 5.45 -23.82 -1.08
C PHE A 480 6.71 -24.23 -1.84
N TYR A 481 7.89 -23.79 -1.39
CA TYR A 481 9.19 -24.27 -1.87
C TYR A 481 9.68 -25.51 -1.11
N GLY A 482 8.89 -26.04 -0.18
CA GLY A 482 9.31 -27.10 0.73
C GLY A 482 10.39 -26.65 1.71
N GLN A 483 10.46 -25.35 1.99
CA GLN A 483 11.43 -24.75 2.90
C GLN A 483 10.72 -24.31 4.19
N GLU A 484 11.31 -24.68 5.33
CA GLU A 484 10.92 -24.13 6.62
C GLU A 484 11.84 -22.94 6.96
N PHE A 485 11.25 -21.91 7.53
CA PHE A 485 12.01 -20.76 8.01
C PHE A 485 12.78 -21.17 9.27
N SER A 486 14.09 -20.95 9.27
CA SER A 486 14.98 -21.42 10.34
C SER A 486 15.93 -20.31 10.79
N VAL A 487 16.68 -20.56 11.86
CA VAL A 487 17.73 -19.64 12.32
C VAL A 487 18.80 -19.41 11.24
N VAL A 488 19.06 -20.38 10.36
CA VAL A 488 19.98 -20.21 9.21
C VAL A 488 19.44 -19.16 8.25
N SER A 489 18.12 -19.12 8.04
CA SER A 489 17.45 -18.10 7.22
C SER A 489 17.62 -16.67 7.77
N LEU A 490 18.03 -16.52 9.04
CA LEU A 490 18.35 -15.25 9.68
C LEU A 490 19.83 -14.87 9.59
N GLY A 491 20.73 -15.85 9.39
CA GLY A 491 22.18 -15.64 9.42
C GLY A 491 22.75 -14.94 8.19
N ASP A 492 22.04 -15.01 7.06
CA ASP A 492 22.39 -14.37 5.80
C ASP A 492 21.81 -12.93 5.67
N LYS A 493 21.06 -12.46 6.68
CA LYS A 493 20.30 -11.19 6.73
C LYS A 493 20.74 -10.28 7.89
#